data_AF-A4NXT7-F1
#
_entry.id   AF-A4NXT7-F1
#
_cell.length_a   1.000
_cell.length_b   1.000
_cell.length_c   1.000
_cell.angle_alpha   90.00
_cell.angle_beta   90.00
_cell.angle_gamma   90.00
#
_symmetry.space_group_name_H-M   'P 1'
#
loop_
_entity.id
_entity.type
_entity.pdbx_description
1 polymer ?
#
loop_
_entity_poly.entity_id
_entity_poly.type
_entity_poly.pdbx_seq_one_letter_code
_entity_poly.pdbx_strand_id
1 'polypeptide(L)'
;MKKLTKISTALLIAGLGFSFAASAKVTVFAAASMTDALQQVAKDYAKQNPKNEVVFSFASSSTLAKQIEEGAPADIFVSASNKWMKYLSEKDLTVKETEKVFSE
;
A
#
# COMPACT_ATOMS: atom_id res chain seq x y z
N MET A 1 66.57 2.62 2.92
CA MET A 1 66.09 1.69 3.97
C MET A 1 64.66 1.32 3.65
N LYS A 2 64.40 0.02 3.49
CA LYS A 2 63.18 -0.57 2.94
C LYS A 2 62.08 -0.63 4.02
N LYS A 3 60.90 -0.07 3.76
CA LYS A 3 59.64 -0.46 4.43
C LYS A 3 58.66 -0.81 3.32
N LEU A 4 58.71 -2.04 2.84
CA LEU A 4 57.82 -3.17 3.22
C LEU A 4 56.38 -2.98 2.74
N THR A 5 56.22 -3.24 1.46
CA THR A 5 55.05 -3.82 0.79
C THR A 5 54.38 -4.93 1.60
N LYS A 6 53.08 -4.81 1.93
CA LYS A 6 52.09 -5.90 2.10
C LYS A 6 50.68 -5.31 1.87
N ILE A 7 50.10 -5.51 0.69
CA ILE A 7 49.02 -6.50 0.41
C ILE A 7 47.79 -6.30 1.31
N SER A 8 46.72 -5.78 0.72
CA SER A 8 45.39 -6.41 0.81
C SER A 8 44.52 -5.80 -0.28
N THR A 9 44.41 -6.56 -1.38
CA THR A 9 43.37 -6.48 -2.40
C THR A 9 42.04 -6.17 -1.74
N ALA A 10 41.56 -4.93 -1.86
CA ALA A 10 40.21 -4.58 -1.48
C ALA A 10 39.27 -5.32 -2.42
N LEU A 11 38.67 -6.37 -1.89
CA LEU A 11 37.64 -7.20 -2.48
C LEU A 11 36.57 -6.26 -3.09
N LEU A 12 36.53 -6.18 -4.43
CA LEU A 12 35.35 -5.73 -5.16
C LEU A 12 34.22 -6.70 -4.80
N ILE A 13 33.51 -6.43 -3.71
CA ILE A 13 32.23 -7.05 -3.44
C ILE A 13 31.31 -6.49 -4.51
N ALA A 14 31.08 -7.32 -5.52
CA ALA A 14 30.05 -7.14 -6.52
C ALA A 14 28.79 -6.59 -5.85
N GLY A 15 28.42 -5.38 -6.21
CA GLY A 15 27.07 -4.85 -6.03
C GLY A 15 26.11 -5.68 -6.89
N LEU A 16 25.90 -6.94 -6.51
CA LEU A 16 24.71 -7.67 -6.88
C LEU A 16 23.59 -6.97 -6.14
N GLY A 17 22.90 -6.08 -6.85
CA GLY A 17 21.61 -5.56 -6.45
C GLY A 17 20.67 -6.73 -6.21
N PHE A 18 20.69 -7.25 -4.99
CA PHE A 18 19.61 -8.06 -4.47
C PHE A 18 18.43 -7.12 -4.33
N SER A 19 17.63 -7.00 -5.39
CA SER A 19 16.25 -6.56 -5.25
C SER A 19 15.56 -7.64 -4.43
N PHE A 20 15.58 -7.48 -3.10
CA PHE A 20 14.64 -8.17 -2.24
C PHE A 20 13.26 -7.77 -2.73
N ALA A 21 12.60 -8.66 -3.46
CA ALA A 21 11.20 -8.51 -3.79
C ALA A 21 10.41 -8.58 -2.48
N ALA A 22 10.25 -7.43 -1.83
CA ALA A 22 9.49 -7.29 -0.60
C ALA A 22 8.05 -7.67 -0.89
N SER A 23 7.53 -8.62 -0.10
CA SER A 23 6.10 -8.92 -0.06
C SER A 23 5.39 -7.71 0.52
N ALA A 24 4.47 -7.12 -0.23
CA ALA A 24 3.63 -6.02 0.27
C ALA A 24 2.32 -6.59 0.81
N LYS A 25 1.95 -6.22 2.04
CA LYS A 25 0.61 -6.43 2.61
C LYS A 25 -0.13 -5.10 2.55
N VAL A 26 -1.26 -5.07 1.85
CA VAL A 26 -2.07 -3.86 1.66
C VAL A 26 -3.43 -4.05 2.32
N THR A 27 -3.78 -3.16 3.25
CA THR A 27 -5.07 -3.13 3.94
C THR A 27 -6.00 -2.15 3.25
N VAL A 28 -7.11 -2.67 2.72
CA VAL A 28 -8.10 -1.90 1.97
C VAL A 28 -9.38 -1.78 2.78
N PHE A 29 -9.72 -0.56 3.18
CA PHE A 29 -11.01 -0.23 3.79
C PHE A 29 -11.97 0.16 2.67
N ALA A 30 -13.00 -0.65 2.43
CA ALA A 30 -13.90 -0.43 1.31
C ALA A 30 -15.37 -0.46 1.70
N ALA A 31 -16.16 0.39 1.05
CA ALA A 31 -17.61 0.36 1.17
C ALA A 31 -18.14 -1.05 0.87
N ALA A 32 -19.08 -1.54 1.69
CA ALA A 32 -19.64 -2.88 1.54
C ALA A 32 -20.23 -3.16 0.14
N SER A 33 -20.73 -2.14 -0.56
CA SER A 33 -21.22 -2.26 -1.93
C SER A 33 -20.14 -2.61 -2.96
N MET A 34 -18.85 -2.42 -2.63
CA MET A 34 -17.72 -2.72 -3.51
C MET A 34 -17.16 -4.14 -3.30
N THR A 35 -17.75 -4.94 -2.41
CA THR A 35 -17.22 -6.26 -2.00
C THR A 35 -16.95 -7.16 -3.20
N ASP A 36 -17.97 -7.43 -4.03
CA ASP A 36 -17.84 -8.38 -5.13
C ASP A 36 -16.82 -7.93 -6.18
N ALA A 37 -16.86 -6.64 -6.54
CA ALA A 37 -15.96 -6.04 -7.51
C ALA A 37 -14.49 -6.10 -7.03
N LEU A 38 -14.23 -5.69 -5.78
CA LEU A 38 -12.88 -5.69 -5.23
C LEU A 38 -12.34 -7.09 -4.95
N GLN A 39 -13.19 -8.05 -4.58
CA GLN A 39 -12.77 -9.45 -4.47
C GLN A 39 -12.38 -10.03 -5.83
N GLN A 40 -13.10 -9.68 -6.91
CA GLN A 40 -12.71 -10.10 -8.26
C GLN A 40 -11.36 -9.49 -8.66
N VAL A 41 -11.18 -8.19 -8.44
CA VAL A 41 -9.91 -7.49 -8.69
C VAL A 41 -8.77 -8.12 -7.88
N ALA A 42 -8.99 -8.45 -6.60
CA ALA A 42 -7.98 -9.07 -5.75
C ALA A 42 -7.53 -10.44 -6.27
N LYS A 43 -8.47 -11.27 -6.77
CA LYS A 43 -8.14 -12.56 -7.38
C LYS A 43 -7.25 -12.38 -8.60
N ASP A 44 -7.54 -11.40 -9.45
CA ASP A 44 -6.76 -11.16 -10.67
C ASP A 44 -5.41 -10.50 -10.36
N TYR A 45 -5.35 -9.64 -9.34
CA TYR A 45 -4.11 -9.07 -8.80
C TYR A 45 -3.19 -10.15 -8.21
N ALA A 46 -3.73 -11.09 -7.43
CA ALA A 46 -2.97 -12.17 -6.80
C ALA A 46 -2.33 -13.13 -7.81
N LYS A 47 -2.98 -13.38 -8.97
CA LYS A 47 -2.39 -14.16 -10.07
C LYS A 47 -1.13 -13.50 -10.63
N GLN A 48 -1.13 -12.17 -10.72
CA GLN A 48 -0.02 -11.39 -11.27
C GLN A 48 1.04 -11.08 -10.22
N ASN A 49 0.66 -11.00 -8.94
CA ASN A 49 1.50 -10.60 -7.83
C ASN A 49 1.41 -11.62 -6.67
N PRO A 50 1.83 -12.87 -6.86
CA PRO A 50 1.61 -13.96 -5.89
C PRO A 50 2.34 -13.77 -4.55
N LYS A 51 3.30 -12.83 -4.48
CA LYS A 51 4.02 -12.48 -3.25
C LYS A 51 3.32 -11.39 -2.45
N ASN A 52 2.33 -10.70 -3.00
CA ASN A 52 1.64 -9.61 -2.33
C ASN A 52 0.32 -10.09 -1.74
N GLU A 53 -0.04 -9.54 -0.59
CA GLU A 53 -1.27 -9.85 0.14
C GLU A 53 -2.17 -8.61 0.15
N VAL A 54 -3.46 -8.79 -0.19
CA VAL A 54 -4.47 -7.75 -0.07
C VAL A 54 -5.49 -8.20 0.97
N VAL A 55 -5.66 -7.41 2.02
CA VAL A 55 -6.61 -7.67 3.11
C VAL A 55 -7.70 -6.62 3.06
N PHE A 56 -8.96 -7.04 3.13
CA PHE A 56 -10.10 -6.15 3.06
C PHE A 56 -10.80 -5.99 4.41
N SER A 57 -11.26 -4.78 4.70
CA SER A 57 -12.28 -4.48 5.70
C SER A 57 -13.47 -3.84 4.99
N PHE A 58 -14.62 -4.52 5.02
CA PHE A 58 -15.85 -4.05 4.39
C PHE A 58 -16.85 -3.57 5.45
N ALA A 59 -17.30 -2.32 5.33
CA ALA A 59 -18.38 -1.76 6.15
C ALA A 59 -19.00 -0.54 5.45
N SER A 60 -19.82 0.23 6.15
CA SER A 60 -20.28 1.53 5.63
C SER A 60 -19.11 2.50 5.51
N SER A 61 -19.10 3.34 4.47
CA SER A 61 -18.03 4.35 4.29
C SER A 61 -17.90 5.29 5.49
N SER A 62 -19.01 5.58 6.17
CA SER A 62 -19.02 6.37 7.40
C SER A 62 -18.31 5.69 8.56
N THR A 63 -18.54 4.38 8.74
CA THR A 63 -17.88 3.61 9.80
C THR A 63 -16.39 3.54 9.55
N LEU A 64 -15.98 3.20 8.31
CA LEU A 64 -14.58 3.06 7.95
C LEU A 64 -13.84 4.39 8.03
N ALA A 65 -14.44 5.50 7.59
CA ALA A 65 -13.84 6.83 7.71
C ALA A 65 -13.62 7.23 9.18
N LYS A 66 -14.57 6.93 10.07
CA LYS A 66 -14.39 7.16 11.51
C LYS A 66 -13.29 6.28 12.09
N GLN A 67 -13.19 5.03 11.68
CA GLN A 67 -12.09 4.16 12.11
C GLN A 67 -10.74 4.70 11.67
N ILE A 68 -10.62 5.20 10.43
CA ILE A 68 -9.38 5.84 9.94
C ILE A 68 -9.05 7.08 10.76
N GLU A 69 -10.04 7.92 11.05
CA GLU A 69 -9.87 9.07 11.95
C GLU A 69 -9.41 8.67 13.36
N GLU A 70 -9.89 7.54 13.87
CA GLU A 70 -9.48 6.95 15.14
C GLU A 70 -8.11 6.24 15.08
N GLY A 71 -7.45 6.23 13.92
CA GLY A 71 -6.10 5.69 13.73
C GLY A 71 -6.05 4.24 13.25
N ALA A 72 -7.16 3.68 12.75
CA ALA A 72 -7.13 2.37 12.12
C ALA A 72 -6.21 2.39 10.87
N PRO A 73 -5.33 1.40 10.71
CA PRO A 73 -4.34 1.38 9.64
C PRO A 73 -4.98 0.92 8.31
N ALA A 74 -5.39 1.88 7.48
CA ALA A 74 -5.82 1.62 6.11
C ALA A 74 -4.80 2.20 5.12
N ASP A 75 -4.34 1.38 4.18
CA ASP A 75 -3.47 1.84 3.09
C ASP A 75 -4.29 2.43 1.94
N ILE A 76 -5.48 1.88 1.71
CA ILE A 76 -6.41 2.32 0.66
C ILE A 76 -7.81 2.46 1.26
N PHE A 77 -8.47 3.59 1.00
CA PHE A 77 -9.87 3.82 1.35
C PHE A 77 -10.73 3.95 0.09
N VAL A 78 -11.76 3.10 -0.03
CA VAL A 78 -12.73 3.11 -1.14
C VAL A 78 -14.11 3.47 -0.59
N SER A 79 -14.52 4.71 -0.81
CA SER A 79 -15.82 5.23 -0.36
C SER A 79 -16.91 5.05 -1.41
N ALA A 80 -18.15 4.80 -0.97
CA ALA A 80 -19.35 4.86 -1.82
C ALA A 80 -19.86 6.30 -2.02
N SER A 81 -19.28 7.30 -1.35
CA SER A 81 -19.65 8.70 -1.54
C SER A 81 -18.47 9.66 -1.36
N ASN A 82 -18.49 10.75 -2.13
CA ASN A 82 -17.50 11.81 -2.05
C ASN A 82 -17.49 12.50 -0.68
N LYS A 83 -18.62 12.47 0.04
CA LYS A 83 -18.74 13.06 1.38
C LYS A 83 -17.71 12.49 2.36
N TRP A 84 -17.53 11.16 2.38
CA TRP A 84 -16.61 10.51 3.33
C TRP A 84 -15.14 10.57 2.88
N MET A 85 -14.88 10.66 1.58
CA MET A 85 -13.52 10.97 1.10
C MET A 85 -13.13 12.40 1.51
N LYS A 86 -14.02 13.38 1.25
CA LYS A 86 -13.84 14.78 1.65
C LYS A 86 -13.67 14.93 3.17
N TYR A 87 -14.43 14.17 3.96
CA TYR A 87 -14.29 14.13 5.42
C TYR A 87 -12.88 13.80 5.89
N LEU A 88 -12.24 12.78 5.29
CA LEU A 88 -10.87 12.40 5.63
C LEU A 88 -9.86 13.40 5.05
N SER A 89 -10.10 13.88 3.84
CA SER A 89 -9.25 14.87 3.16
C SER A 89 -9.15 16.19 3.92
N GLU A 90 -10.28 16.70 4.44
CA GLU A 90 -10.32 17.92 5.26
C GLU A 90 -9.61 17.78 6.61
N LYS A 91 -9.36 16.54 7.05
CA LYS A 91 -8.59 16.21 8.26
C LYS A 91 -7.13 15.90 7.96
N ASP A 92 -6.71 16.04 6.71
CA ASP A 92 -5.37 15.67 6.22
C ASP A 92 -5.01 14.20 6.51
N LEU A 93 -6.02 13.31 6.48
CA LEU A 93 -5.87 11.86 6.67
C LEU A 93 -5.80 11.10 5.32
N THR A 94 -5.65 11.81 4.22
CA THR A 94 -5.47 11.26 2.87
C THR A 94 -4.26 11.91 2.20
N VAL A 95 -3.70 11.23 1.19
CA VAL A 95 -2.74 11.83 0.27
C VAL A 95 -3.54 12.45 -0.88
N LYS A 96 -3.67 13.78 -0.89
CA LYS A 96 -4.61 14.52 -1.77
C LYS A 96 -4.41 14.20 -3.25
N GLU A 97 -3.17 13.98 -3.67
CA GLU A 97 -2.80 13.64 -5.05
C GLU A 97 -3.27 12.25 -5.48
N THR A 98 -3.70 11.40 -4.54
CA THR A 98 -4.19 10.03 -4.80
C THR A 98 -5.71 9.93 -4.82
N GLU A 99 -6.42 11.01 -4.49
CA GLU A 99 -7.89 11.02 -4.48
C GLU A 99 -8.43 10.96 -5.92
N LYS A 100 -9.21 9.92 -6.22
CA LYS A 100 -9.81 9.72 -7.56
C LYS A 100 -11.28 9.30 -7.46
N VAL A 101 -12.11 9.90 -8.30
CA VAL A 101 -13.50 9.50 -8.53
C VAL A 101 -13.56 8.54 -9.71
N PHE A 102 -14.23 7.40 -9.55
CA PHE A 102 -14.32 6.34 -10.56
C PHE A 102 -15.45 6.54 -11.58
N SER A 103 -16.44 7.38 -11.27
CA SER A 103 -17.57 7.70 -12.14
C SER A 103 -17.35 9.05 -12.80
N GLU A 104 -16.64 9.07 -13.92
CA GLU A 104 -16.67 10.13 -14.93
C GLU A 104 -17.21 9.55 -16.24
#